data_AF-A0A9D2QHP7-F1
#
_entry.id   AF-A0A9D2QHP7-F1
#
_cell.length_a   1.000
_cell.length_b   1.000
_cell.length_c   1.000
_cell.angle_alpha   90.00
_cell.angle_beta   90.00
_cell.angle_gamma   90.00
#
_symmetry.space_group_name_H-M   'P 1'
#
loop_
_entity.id
_entity.type
_entity.pdbx_description
1 polymer ?
#
loop_
_entity_poly.entity_id
_entity_poly.type
_entity_poly.pdbx_seq_one_letter_code
_entity_poly.pdbx_strand_id
1 'polypeptide(L)'
;MQNFVDDLKPGNRLDVKKLTAADAEWNVLADYAENCSWGAGRTLAEEMRQNHFTGWERVILAEDQGHIAGYCTVSGTDCIPDVPYTPYIGMLFVGEEYRGKRLSQRMIDDASEYLKELGFSEVYLVSDHENLYEKYGFQVIDEKMAPWGRMQKIYRKGL
;
A
#
# COMPACT_ATOMS: atom_id res chain seq x y z
N MET A 1 21.17 -45.14 3.99
CA MET A 1 20.05 -44.53 3.25
C MET A 1 19.95 -43.10 3.73
N GLN A 2 20.21 -42.16 2.83
CA GLN A 2 20.55 -40.75 3.07
C GLN A 2 19.41 -39.97 3.75
N ASN A 3 19.80 -38.97 4.54
CA ASN A 3 19.00 -38.10 5.42
C ASN A 3 17.75 -37.47 4.78
N PHE A 4 16.62 -37.50 5.49
CA PHE A 4 15.41 -36.70 5.24
C PHE A 4 15.51 -35.33 5.96
N VAL A 5 16.53 -34.54 5.65
CA VAL A 5 16.63 -33.16 6.17
C VAL A 5 17.20 -32.23 5.08
N ASP A 6 16.46 -32.10 3.99
CA ASP A 6 16.58 -31.02 2.99
C ASP A 6 15.13 -30.81 2.50
N ASP A 7 14.35 -29.80 2.93
CA ASP A 7 14.47 -28.40 2.55
C ASP A 7 13.63 -27.48 3.49
N LEU A 8 14.06 -27.25 4.73
CA LEU A 8 13.73 -25.99 5.41
C LEU A 8 14.86 -25.00 5.13
N LYS A 9 14.97 -24.58 3.88
CA LYS A 9 15.69 -23.33 3.58
C LYS A 9 14.85 -22.22 4.23
N PRO A 10 15.41 -21.31 5.06
CA PRO A 10 14.73 -20.07 5.41
C PRO A 10 14.66 -19.23 4.13
N GLY A 11 13.71 -19.58 3.27
CA GLY A 11 13.39 -18.79 2.09
C GLY A 11 12.90 -17.45 2.59
N ASN A 12 13.66 -16.41 2.26
CA ASN A 12 13.33 -14.99 2.26
C ASN A 12 11.81 -14.71 2.37
N ARG A 13 11.22 -14.81 3.58
CA ARG A 13 9.76 -14.81 3.74
C ARG A 13 9.30 -13.38 3.88
N LEU A 14 9.30 -12.69 2.75
CA LEU A 14 8.53 -11.48 2.61
C LEU A 14 7.06 -11.90 2.52
N ASP A 15 6.21 -11.40 3.41
CA ASP A 15 4.77 -11.67 3.43
C ASP A 15 3.99 -10.37 3.21
N VAL A 16 2.82 -10.47 2.58
CA VAL A 16 1.93 -9.33 2.38
C VAL A 16 0.54 -9.71 2.88
N LYS A 17 0.04 -8.95 3.86
CA LYS A 17 -1.24 -9.21 4.52
C LYS A 17 -2.21 -8.07 4.27
N LYS A 18 -3.46 -8.39 3.93
CA LYS A 18 -4.54 -7.42 3.69
C LYS A 18 -5.38 -7.29 4.96
N LEU A 19 -5.08 -6.28 5.78
CA LEU A 19 -5.65 -6.14 7.11
C LEU A 19 -7.00 -5.42 7.11
N THR A 20 -7.80 -5.79 8.09
CA THR A 20 -9.02 -5.16 8.58
C THR A 20 -8.85 -4.86 10.07
N ALA A 21 -9.75 -4.06 10.65
CA ALA A 21 -9.75 -3.74 12.08
C ALA A 21 -9.89 -4.96 13.01
N ALA A 22 -10.27 -6.12 12.49
CA ALA A 22 -10.38 -7.37 13.26
C ALA A 22 -9.05 -8.12 13.39
N ASP A 23 -8.04 -7.78 12.58
CA ASP A 23 -6.77 -8.48 12.56
C ASP A 23 -5.86 -8.05 13.71
N ALA A 24 -5.10 -9.00 14.28
CA ALA A 24 -4.23 -8.75 15.43
C ALA A 24 -3.12 -7.73 15.11
N GLU A 25 -2.67 -7.69 13.86
CA GLU A 25 -1.65 -6.77 13.36
C GLU A 25 -2.17 -5.33 13.17
N TRP A 26 -3.48 -5.07 13.24
CA TRP A 26 -4.06 -3.76 12.93
C TRP A 26 -3.44 -2.64 13.77
N ASN A 27 -3.45 -2.79 15.09
CA ASN A 27 -2.90 -1.78 16.01
C ASN A 27 -1.37 -1.74 15.94
N VAL A 28 -0.72 -2.88 15.70
CA VAL A 28 0.75 -2.94 15.54
C VAL A 28 1.19 -2.14 14.32
N LEU A 29 0.46 -2.26 13.21
CA LEU A 29 0.74 -1.49 12.00
C LEU A 29 0.38 0.00 12.19
N ALA A 30 -0.70 0.32 12.90
CA ALA A 30 -1.03 1.71 13.22
C ALA A 30 0.10 2.36 14.05
N ASP A 31 0.64 1.66 15.04
CA ASP A 31 1.78 2.13 15.83
C ASP A 31 3.05 2.30 14.97
N TYR A 32 3.31 1.38 14.04
CA TYR A 32 4.40 1.52 13.08
C TYR A 32 4.21 2.74 12.18
N ALA A 33 3.01 2.95 11.63
CA ALA A 33 2.70 4.06 10.75
C ALA A 33 2.87 5.42 11.47
N GLU A 34 2.41 5.53 12.72
CA GLU A 34 2.57 6.74 13.53
C GLU A 34 4.04 7.12 13.77
N ASN A 35 4.90 6.12 13.94
CA ASN A 35 6.31 6.29 14.31
C ASN A 35 7.28 6.19 13.12
N CYS A 36 6.78 5.98 11.90
CA CYS A 36 7.64 5.88 10.71
C CYS A 36 8.24 7.25 10.31
N SER A 37 9.23 7.24 9.42
CA SER A 37 9.93 8.47 9.00
C SER A 37 9.10 9.38 8.09
N TRP A 38 7.93 8.93 7.64
CA TRP A 38 7.05 9.71 6.78
C TRP A 38 5.90 10.34 7.57
N GLY A 39 5.85 11.68 7.59
CA GLY A 39 4.89 12.43 8.41
C GLY A 39 3.41 12.09 8.17
N ALA A 40 3.04 11.67 6.96
CA ALA A 40 1.68 11.24 6.64
C ALA A 40 1.29 9.92 7.35
N GLY A 41 2.25 9.13 7.81
CA GLY A 41 1.99 7.89 8.55
C GLY A 41 1.17 8.11 9.84
N ARG A 42 1.25 9.29 10.46
CA ARG A 42 0.37 9.65 11.59
C ARG A 42 -1.10 9.73 11.19
N THR A 43 -1.38 10.30 10.02
CA THR A 43 -2.74 10.36 9.46
C THR A 43 -3.29 8.96 9.22
N LEU A 44 -2.48 8.05 8.64
CA LEU A 44 -2.89 6.65 8.48
C LEU A 44 -3.20 6.00 9.84
N ALA A 45 -2.33 6.19 10.83
CA ALA A 45 -2.53 5.62 12.17
C ALA A 45 -3.83 6.11 12.82
N GLU A 46 -4.16 7.41 12.67
CA GLU A 46 -5.42 7.98 13.13
C GLU A 46 -6.63 7.35 12.39
N GLU A 47 -6.58 7.25 11.07
CA GLU A 47 -7.65 6.63 10.27
C GLU A 47 -7.87 5.15 10.63
N MET A 48 -6.78 4.41 10.88
CA MET A 48 -6.84 3.03 11.33
C MET A 48 -7.52 2.91 12.70
N ARG A 49 -7.14 3.74 13.67
CA ARG A 49 -7.69 3.71 15.03
C ARG A 49 -9.13 4.20 15.11
N GLN A 50 -9.54 5.06 14.18
CA GLN A 50 -10.93 5.52 14.05
C GLN A 50 -11.81 4.56 13.23
N ASN A 51 -11.25 3.46 12.73
CA ASN A 51 -11.95 2.46 11.90
C ASN A 51 -12.57 3.06 10.63
N HIS A 52 -11.86 3.96 9.97
CA HIS A 52 -12.34 4.60 8.74
C HIS A 52 -12.32 3.65 7.52
N PHE A 53 -11.45 2.65 7.53
CA PHE A 53 -11.42 1.62 6.48
C PHE A 53 -12.57 0.64 6.67
N THR A 54 -13.52 0.63 5.75
CA THR A 54 -14.73 -0.21 5.85
C THR A 54 -15.02 -1.00 4.58
N GLY A 55 -15.85 -2.05 4.71
CA GLY A 55 -16.27 -2.86 3.57
C GLY A 55 -15.10 -3.54 2.86
N TRP A 56 -14.79 -3.12 1.63
CA TRP A 56 -13.71 -3.67 0.82
C TRP A 56 -12.37 -2.95 1.02
N GLU A 57 -12.32 -1.86 1.76
CA GLU A 57 -11.08 -1.13 2.00
C GLU A 57 -10.12 -1.91 2.91
N ARG A 58 -8.82 -1.79 2.66
CA ARG A 58 -7.79 -2.55 3.38
C ARG A 58 -6.58 -1.68 3.66
N VAL A 59 -5.88 -2.00 4.75
CA VAL A 59 -4.48 -1.59 4.91
C VAL A 59 -3.61 -2.81 4.65
N ILE A 60 -2.71 -2.70 3.69
CA ILE A 60 -1.81 -3.79 3.30
C ILE A 60 -0.51 -3.63 4.07
N LEU A 61 -0.14 -4.68 4.80
CA LEU A 61 1.11 -4.82 5.53
C LEU A 61 2.12 -5.59 4.69
N ALA A 62 3.34 -5.07 4.52
CA ALA A 62 4.48 -5.87 4.08
C ALA A 62 5.37 -6.22 5.28
N GLU A 63 5.71 -7.50 5.41
CA GLU A 63 6.51 -8.05 6.51
C GLU A 63 7.76 -8.75 5.94
N ASP A 64 8.95 -8.45 6.45
CA ASP A 64 10.22 -9.12 6.13
C ASP A 64 10.73 -9.83 7.39
N GLN A 65 10.72 -11.16 7.39
CA GLN A 65 11.19 -11.99 8.52
C GLN A 65 10.55 -11.63 9.87
N GLY A 66 9.23 -11.42 9.91
CA GLY A 66 8.52 -11.06 11.15
C GLY A 66 8.55 -9.58 11.51
N HIS A 67 9.23 -8.74 10.73
CA HIS A 67 9.33 -7.31 10.96
C HIS A 67 8.51 -6.53 9.92
N ILE A 68 7.80 -5.50 10.36
CA ILE A 68 7.07 -4.61 9.45
C ILE A 68 8.08 -3.88 8.56
N ALA A 69 7.95 -4.08 7.25
CA ALA A 69 8.83 -3.52 6.23
C ALA A 69 8.18 -2.36 5.46
N GLY A 70 6.86 -2.24 5.51
CA GLY A 70 6.12 -1.18 4.83
C GLY A 70 4.61 -1.42 4.83
N TYR A 71 3.90 -0.49 4.22
CA TYR A 71 2.44 -0.56 4.07
C TYR A 71 1.94 0.19 2.83
N CYS A 72 0.71 -0.08 2.44
CA CYS A 72 -0.11 0.81 1.61
C CYS A 72 -1.59 0.69 1.98
N THR A 73 -2.43 1.55 1.43
CA THR A 73 -3.89 1.47 1.59
C THR A 73 -4.55 1.09 0.28
N VAL A 74 -5.72 0.45 0.40
CA VAL A 74 -6.73 0.32 -0.65
C VAL A 74 -7.98 1.01 -0.14
N SER A 75 -8.39 2.10 -0.79
CA SER A 75 -9.48 2.97 -0.33
C SER A 75 -10.36 3.49 -1.48
N GLY A 76 -11.58 3.90 -1.14
CA GLY A 76 -12.51 4.55 -2.07
C GLY A 76 -12.04 5.91 -2.53
N THR A 77 -11.31 6.62 -1.68
CA THR A 77 -10.87 8.01 -1.86
C THR A 77 -9.38 8.18 -1.54
N ASP A 78 -8.79 9.29 -1.99
CA ASP A 78 -7.43 9.74 -1.68
C ASP A 78 -7.48 11.25 -1.32
N CYS A 79 -6.32 11.89 -1.18
CA CYS A 79 -6.12 13.27 -0.75
C CYS A 79 -6.74 14.36 -1.64
N ILE A 80 -7.12 14.05 -2.88
CA ILE A 80 -7.76 15.01 -3.79
C ILE A 80 -9.28 14.80 -3.74
N PRO A 81 -10.05 15.76 -3.22
CA PRO A 81 -11.51 15.67 -3.20
C PRO A 81 -12.12 15.93 -4.59
N ASP A 82 -13.41 15.62 -4.73
CA ASP A 82 -14.24 16.00 -5.88
C ASP A 82 -13.74 15.50 -7.25
N VAL A 83 -13.15 14.30 -7.27
CA VAL A 83 -12.71 13.60 -8.50
C VAL A 83 -13.47 12.28 -8.69
N PRO A 84 -13.76 11.85 -9.93
CA PRO A 84 -14.59 10.69 -10.21
C PRO A 84 -13.81 9.37 -10.24
N TYR A 85 -12.67 9.28 -9.55
CA TYR A 85 -11.79 8.11 -9.62
C TYR A 85 -11.95 7.25 -8.37
N THR A 86 -11.95 5.93 -8.55
CA THR A 86 -11.97 4.93 -7.49
C THR A 86 -11.69 3.56 -8.13
N PRO A 87 -11.02 2.62 -7.45
CA PRO A 87 -10.39 2.67 -6.13
C PRO A 87 -8.96 3.22 -6.18
N TYR A 88 -8.40 3.58 -5.03
CA TYR A 88 -7.03 4.07 -4.90
C TYR A 88 -6.11 3.08 -4.20
N ILE A 89 -4.84 3.05 -4.65
CA ILE A 89 -3.71 2.63 -3.83
C ILE A 89 -3.06 3.89 -3.27
N GLY A 90 -3.19 4.09 -1.97
CA GLY A 90 -2.69 5.26 -1.25
C GLY A 90 -1.65 4.90 -0.20
N MET A 91 -1.16 5.92 0.50
CA MET A 91 -0.31 5.80 1.70
C MET A 91 0.82 4.78 1.57
N LEU A 92 1.45 4.70 0.39
CA LEU A 92 2.48 3.70 0.08
C LEU A 92 3.82 4.08 0.73
N PHE A 93 4.24 3.32 1.73
CA PHE A 93 5.47 3.54 2.47
C PHE A 93 6.32 2.28 2.58
N VAL A 94 7.64 2.45 2.47
CA VAL A 94 8.63 1.39 2.72
C VAL A 94 9.66 1.92 3.70
N GLY A 95 9.86 1.17 4.79
CA GLY A 95 10.89 1.44 5.80
C GLY A 95 12.27 1.55 5.15
N GLU A 96 13.09 2.48 5.63
CA GLU A 96 14.32 2.90 4.94
C GLU A 96 15.29 1.75 4.72
N GLU A 97 15.42 0.89 5.73
CA GLU A 97 16.23 -0.33 5.75
C GLU A 97 15.71 -1.43 4.80
N TYR A 98 14.48 -1.31 4.31
CA TYR A 98 13.85 -2.25 3.38
C TYR A 98 13.74 -1.73 1.94
N ARG A 99 14.17 -0.49 1.67
CA ARG A 99 14.14 0.11 0.33
C ARG A 99 15.10 -0.63 -0.62
N GLY A 100 14.83 -0.51 -1.93
CA GLY A 100 15.59 -1.22 -2.97
C GLY A 100 15.23 -2.70 -3.13
N LYS A 101 14.36 -3.27 -2.27
CA LYS A 101 13.88 -4.65 -2.35
C LYS A 101 12.58 -4.83 -3.16
N ARG A 102 12.17 -3.80 -3.93
CA ARG A 102 10.93 -3.76 -4.73
C ARG A 102 9.64 -3.99 -3.92
N LEU A 103 9.63 -3.66 -2.63
CA LEU A 103 8.44 -3.82 -1.77
C LEU A 103 7.24 -3.00 -2.23
N SER A 104 7.48 -1.78 -2.72
CA SER A 104 6.42 -0.94 -3.31
C SER A 104 5.71 -1.66 -4.45
N GLN A 105 6.47 -2.27 -5.36
CA GLN A 105 5.91 -3.02 -6.48
C GLN A 105 5.06 -4.19 -5.99
N ARG A 106 5.57 -4.95 -5.02
CA ARG A 106 4.85 -6.11 -4.50
C ARG A 106 3.53 -5.72 -3.82
N MET A 107 3.54 -4.70 -2.97
CA MET A 107 2.30 -4.21 -2.35
C MET A 107 1.31 -3.67 -3.38
N ILE A 108 1.78 -2.99 -4.42
CA ILE A 108 0.94 -2.54 -5.54
C ILE A 108 0.31 -3.74 -6.26
N ASP A 109 1.08 -4.78 -6.53
CA ASP A 109 0.59 -5.97 -7.24
C ASP A 109 -0.43 -6.75 -6.39
N ASP A 110 -0.18 -6.93 -5.09
CA ASP A 110 -1.13 -7.55 -4.15
C ASP A 110 -2.43 -6.73 -3.99
N ALA A 111 -2.33 -5.40 -3.94
CA ALA A 111 -3.48 -4.51 -3.93
C ALA A 111 -4.28 -4.61 -5.24
N SER A 112 -3.57 -4.65 -6.38
CA SER A 112 -4.15 -4.74 -7.72
C SER A 112 -4.94 -6.05 -7.87
N GLU A 113 -4.35 -7.17 -7.47
CA GLU A 113 -5.01 -8.49 -7.55
C GLU A 113 -6.26 -8.53 -6.65
N TYR A 114 -6.16 -8.00 -5.44
CA TYR A 114 -7.31 -7.93 -4.54
C TYR A 114 -8.47 -7.10 -5.13
N LEU A 115 -8.16 -5.93 -5.71
CA LEU A 115 -9.18 -5.10 -6.35
C LEU A 115 -9.78 -5.79 -7.59
N LYS A 116 -8.97 -6.53 -8.35
CA LYS A 116 -9.44 -7.34 -9.47
C LYS A 116 -10.41 -8.44 -9.04
N GLU A 117 -10.10 -9.14 -7.96
CA GLU A 117 -10.98 -10.17 -7.36
C GLU A 117 -12.35 -9.60 -6.93
N LEU A 118 -12.38 -8.32 -6.54
CA LEU A 118 -13.61 -7.59 -6.23
C LEU A 118 -14.38 -7.09 -7.45
N GLY A 119 -13.83 -7.24 -8.66
CA GLY A 119 -14.46 -6.85 -9.92
C GLY A 119 -14.14 -5.44 -10.40
N PHE A 120 -13.16 -4.75 -9.79
CA PHE A 120 -12.64 -3.49 -10.35
C PHE A 120 -11.80 -3.77 -11.60
N SER A 121 -11.92 -2.91 -12.61
CA SER A 121 -11.15 -3.01 -13.86
C SER A 121 -9.91 -2.11 -13.89
N GLU A 122 -9.76 -1.24 -12.90
CA GLU A 122 -8.74 -0.21 -12.85
C GLU A 122 -8.45 0.21 -11.41
N VAL A 123 -7.31 0.86 -11.20
CA VAL A 123 -6.87 1.41 -9.92
C VAL A 123 -6.12 2.71 -10.13
N TYR A 124 -6.19 3.58 -9.13
CA TYR A 124 -5.67 4.94 -9.17
C TYR A 124 -4.62 5.20 -8.08
N LEU A 125 -3.79 6.22 -8.28
CA LEU A 125 -2.81 6.68 -7.29
C LEU A 125 -2.55 8.18 -7.49
N VAL A 126 -2.31 8.91 -6.40
CA VAL A 126 -1.92 10.33 -6.42
C VAL A 126 -0.45 10.49 -6.04
N SER A 127 0.35 11.17 -6.86
CA SER A 127 1.75 11.47 -6.52
C SER A 127 2.36 12.58 -7.38
N ASP A 128 3.38 13.26 -6.84
CA ASP A 128 4.29 14.14 -7.56
C ASP A 128 5.57 13.44 -8.07
N HIS A 129 5.73 12.13 -7.82
CA HIS A 129 6.88 11.38 -8.33
C HIS A 129 6.86 11.29 -9.86
N GLU A 130 8.05 11.34 -10.46
CA GLU A 130 8.27 11.20 -11.90
C GLU A 130 8.92 9.84 -12.22
N ASN A 131 8.43 9.12 -13.23
CA ASN A 131 9.01 7.86 -13.71
C ASN A 131 9.12 6.75 -12.64
N LEU A 132 8.29 6.79 -11.60
CA LEU A 132 8.21 5.74 -10.58
C LEU A 132 7.07 4.78 -10.90
N TYR A 133 5.84 5.28 -10.93
CA TYR A 133 4.65 4.45 -11.09
C TYR A 133 4.44 4.01 -12.54
N GLU A 134 4.99 4.74 -13.49
CA GLU A 134 5.04 4.38 -14.91
C GLU A 134 5.78 3.05 -15.12
N LYS A 135 6.81 2.78 -14.30
CA LYS A 135 7.51 1.48 -14.31
C LYS A 135 6.64 0.32 -13.81
N TYR A 136 5.54 0.61 -13.14
CA TYR A 136 4.56 -0.36 -12.65
C TYR A 136 3.30 -0.41 -13.52
N GLY A 137 3.32 0.21 -14.70
CA GLY A 137 2.23 0.19 -15.67
C GLY A 137 1.17 1.27 -15.46
N PHE A 138 1.41 2.24 -14.57
CA PHE A 138 0.52 3.39 -14.43
C PHE A 138 0.75 4.42 -15.53
N GLN A 139 -0.30 5.16 -15.86
CA GLN A 139 -0.29 6.28 -16.80
C GLN A 139 -0.89 7.51 -16.13
N VAL A 140 -0.32 8.68 -16.36
CA VAL A 140 -0.91 9.95 -15.92
C VAL A 140 -2.19 10.21 -16.71
N ILE A 141 -3.28 10.51 -16.02
CA ILE A 141 -4.56 10.82 -16.65
C ILE A 141 -5.08 12.22 -16.31
N ASP A 142 -4.57 12.83 -15.23
CA ASP A 142 -5.02 14.12 -14.74
C ASP A 142 -3.95 14.74 -13.83
N GLU A 143 -4.07 16.05 -13.61
CA GLU A 143 -3.24 16.84 -12.68
C GLU A 143 -4.13 17.78 -11.86
N LYS A 144 -3.96 17.74 -10.53
CA LYS A 144 -4.76 18.57 -9.61
C LYS A 144 -3.90 19.13 -8.49
N MET A 145 -4.32 20.29 -7.99
CA MET A 145 -3.76 20.87 -6.78
C MET A 145 -4.26 20.08 -5.56
N ALA A 146 -3.34 19.50 -4.78
CA ALA A 146 -3.67 18.88 -3.51
C ALA A 146 -4.00 19.93 -2.43
N PRO A 147 -4.68 19.56 -1.33
CA PRO A 147 -5.04 20.49 -0.26
C PRO A 147 -3.87 21.26 0.37
N TRP A 148 -2.66 20.73 0.30
CA TRP A 148 -1.43 21.38 0.77
C TRP A 148 -0.75 22.29 -0.27
N GLY A 149 -1.42 22.60 -1.39
CA GLY A 149 -0.96 23.58 -2.36
C GLY A 149 0.19 23.11 -3.25
N ARG A 150 0.33 21.80 -3.46
CA ARG A 150 1.24 21.25 -4.48
C ARG A 150 0.45 20.56 -5.59
N MET A 151 0.89 20.76 -6.83
CA MET A 151 0.37 19.99 -7.95
C MET A 151 0.74 18.52 -7.75
N GLN A 152 -0.21 17.63 -8.02
CA GLN A 152 -0.04 16.18 -8.01
C GLN A 152 -0.58 15.62 -9.33
N LYS A 153 0.01 14.52 -9.77
CA LYS A 153 -0.51 13.72 -10.88
C LYS A 153 -1.43 12.64 -10.34
N ILE A 154 -2.52 12.42 -11.06
CA ILE A 154 -3.40 11.26 -10.87
C ILE A 154 -3.01 10.22 -11.91
N TYR A 155 -2.61 9.07 -11.40
CA TYR A 155 -2.19 7.91 -12.16
C TYR A 155 -3.32 6.89 -12.25
N ARG A 156 -3.40 6.17 -13.36
CA ARG A 156 -4.33 5.06 -13.61
C ARG A 156 -3.58 3.82 -14.10
N LYS A 157 -3.96 2.64 -13.63
CA LYS A 157 -3.51 1.33 -14.11
C LYS A 157 -4.72 0.42 -14.32
N GLY A 158 -4.73 -0.36 -15.41
CA GLY A 158 -5.74 -1.42 -15.61
C GLY A 158 -5.41 -2.67 -14.79
N LEU A 159 -6.45 -3.36 -14.31
CA LEU A 159 -6.35 -4.56 -13.46
C LEU A 159 -6.57 -5.87 -14.24
#